data_AF-A0A936ATN0-F1
#
_entry.id   AF-A0A936ATN0-F1
#
_cell.length_a   1.000
_cell.length_b   1.000
_cell.length_c   1.000
_cell.angle_alpha   90.00
_cell.angle_beta   90.00
_cell.angle_gamma   90.00
#
_symmetry.space_group_name_H-M   'P 1'
#
loop_
_entity.id
_entity.type
_entity.pdbx_description
1 polymer ?
#
loop_
_entity_poly.entity_id
_entity_poly.type
_entity_poly.pdbx_seq_one_letter_code
_entity_poly.pdbx_strand_id
1 'polypeptide(L)'
;MCCFFHLYGILGLHFIVGAFFASLLISDSLIGKENLRTIEKTTSNIAMGFLAPIFFAGIGLEFNITSITNLPLLLAVVLVSYLSKILGGWLGGRLAGLNSRVSLTLGIGLNARGIMELVIANIAYKAGLINTEIFSILVLMGILTTLTTPLMLKGAFKRLKTG
;
A
#
# COMPACT_ATOMS: atom_id res chain seq x y z
N MET A 1 -1.90 17.25 16.62
CA MET A 1 -1.47 16.62 15.35
C MET A 1 -0.03 16.97 14.96
N CYS A 2 0.39 18.25 14.97
CA CYS A 2 1.76 18.64 14.58
C CYS A 2 2.88 18.10 15.49
N CYS A 3 2.68 17.96 16.80
CA CYS A 3 3.70 17.41 17.70
C CYS A 3 4.07 15.95 17.39
N PHE A 4 3.11 15.12 16.97
CA PHE A 4 3.40 13.73 16.56
C PHE A 4 4.19 13.69 15.25
N PHE A 5 3.89 14.59 14.32
CA PHE A 5 4.63 14.70 13.05
C PHE A 5 6.10 15.10 13.30
N HIS A 6 6.32 16.02 14.24
CA HIS A 6 7.66 16.45 14.63
C HIS A 6 8.40 15.36 15.40
N LEU A 7 7.75 14.67 16.35
CA LEU A 7 8.34 13.61 17.17
C LEU A 7 8.77 12.39 16.33
N TYR A 8 7.99 12.05 15.29
CA TYR A 8 8.30 10.92 14.41
C TYR A 8 9.43 11.21 13.41
N GLY A 9 9.60 12.47 13.00
CA GLY A 9 10.74 12.89 12.17
C GLY A 9 12.10 12.66 12.85
N ILE A 10 12.13 12.71 14.19
CA ILE A 10 13.32 12.44 15.00
C ILE A 10 13.57 10.93 15.19
N LEU A 11 12.51 10.11 15.11
CA LEU A 11 12.54 8.65 15.31
C LEU A 11 12.83 7.86 14.01
N GLY A 12 12.93 8.54 12.86
CA GLY A 12 13.19 7.88 11.57
C GLY A 12 12.04 7.01 11.04
N LEU A 13 10.82 7.13 11.60
CA LEU A 13 9.65 6.41 11.10
C LEU A 13 8.91 7.20 10.02
N HIS A 14 8.21 6.47 9.15
CA HIS A 14 7.40 7.06 8.10
C HIS A 14 6.20 7.83 8.67
N PHE A 15 5.99 9.08 8.23
CA PHE A 15 4.98 10.02 8.75
C PHE A 15 3.55 9.46 8.78
N ILE A 16 3.24 8.50 7.90
CA ILE A 16 1.93 7.81 7.84
C ILE A 16 1.62 7.06 9.14
N VAL A 17 2.62 6.46 9.77
CA VAL A 17 2.42 5.74 11.04
C VAL A 17 2.02 6.74 12.14
N GLY A 18 2.66 7.91 12.18
CA GLY A 18 2.30 9.00 13.10
C GLY A 18 0.88 9.53 12.86
N ALA A 19 0.48 9.72 11.58
CA ALA A 19 -0.88 10.11 11.23
C ALA A 19 -1.92 9.05 11.62
N PHE A 20 -1.61 7.77 11.44
CA PHE A 20 -2.47 6.65 11.84
C PHE A 20 -2.67 6.62 13.36
N PHE A 21 -1.60 6.71 14.16
CA PHE A 21 -1.73 6.78 15.62
C PHE A 21 -2.44 8.04 16.08
N ALA A 22 -2.19 9.20 15.46
CA ALA A 22 -2.92 10.43 15.76
C ALA A 22 -4.43 10.26 15.50
N SER A 23 -4.81 9.56 14.43
CA SER A 23 -6.21 9.23 14.13
C SER A 23 -6.82 8.26 15.14
N LEU A 24 -6.06 7.27 15.63
CA LEU A 24 -6.54 6.32 16.65
C LEU A 24 -6.77 6.99 18.01
N LEU A 25 -5.98 8.01 18.36
CA LEU A 25 -6.13 8.75 19.61
C LEU A 25 -7.38 9.64 19.63
N ILE A 26 -7.92 9.99 18.45
CA ILE A 26 -9.17 10.73 18.33
C ILE A 26 -10.33 9.78 18.65
N SER A 27 -10.94 9.94 19.82
CA SER A 27 -12.01 9.06 20.33
C SER A 27 -13.36 9.77 20.45
N ASP A 28 -14.45 8.99 20.34
CA ASP A 28 -15.84 9.46 20.50
C ASP A 28 -16.06 10.26 21.80
N SER A 29 -15.33 9.92 22.86
CA SER A 29 -15.40 10.56 24.18
C SER A 29 -14.74 11.95 24.24
N LEU A 30 -13.82 12.28 23.33
CA LEU A 30 -13.05 13.53 23.37
C LEU A 30 -13.69 14.65 22.54
N ILE A 31 -14.36 14.31 21.43
CA ILE A 31 -14.81 15.30 20.42
C ILE A 31 -16.31 15.18 20.11
N GLY A 32 -16.95 14.06 20.48
CA GLY A 32 -18.36 13.77 20.21
C GLY A 32 -18.59 13.16 18.82
N LYS A 33 -19.53 12.20 18.73
CA LYS A 33 -19.79 11.39 17.53
C LYS A 33 -20.12 12.20 16.26
N GLU A 34 -20.84 13.31 16.41
CA GLU A 34 -21.22 14.21 15.30
C GLU A 34 -20.00 14.88 14.67
N ASN A 35 -19.11 15.43 15.50
CA ASN A 35 -17.91 16.10 15.05
C ASN A 35 -16.91 15.12 14.43
N LEU A 36 -16.79 13.92 14.97
CA LEU A 36 -15.94 12.87 14.39
C LEU A 36 -16.40 12.46 13.00
N ARG A 37 -17.70 12.20 12.82
CA ARG A 37 -18.26 11.92 11.49
C ARG A 37 -18.03 13.08 10.52
N THR A 38 -18.08 14.31 11.01
CA THR A 38 -17.83 15.49 10.17
C THR A 38 -16.37 15.57 9.74
N ILE A 39 -15.43 15.34 10.67
CA ILE A 39 -13.99 15.27 10.37
C ILE A 39 -13.70 14.13 9.40
N GLU A 40 -14.18 12.91 9.67
CA GLU A 40 -14.01 11.75 8.79
C GLU A 40 -14.55 12.02 7.38
N LYS A 41 -15.78 12.54 7.26
CA LYS A 41 -16.36 12.87 5.96
C LYS A 41 -15.57 13.95 5.24
N THR A 42 -15.18 15.01 5.93
CA THR A 42 -14.45 16.14 5.33
C THR A 42 -13.07 15.69 4.86
N THR A 43 -12.32 15.00 5.71
CA THR A 43 -11.01 14.43 5.38
C THR A 43 -11.11 13.41 4.25
N SER A 44 -12.10 12.51 4.30
CA SER A 44 -12.37 11.53 3.25
C SER A 44 -12.69 12.20 1.91
N ASN A 45 -13.55 13.21 1.90
CA ASN A 45 -13.93 13.94 0.69
C ASN A 45 -12.74 14.66 0.06
N ILE A 46 -11.88 15.28 0.88
CA ILE A 46 -10.66 15.93 0.38
C ILE A 46 -9.68 14.88 -0.14
N ALA A 47 -9.46 13.80 0.62
CA ALA A 47 -8.50 12.76 0.28
C ALA A 47 -8.89 12.01 -0.99
N MET A 48 -10.13 11.51 -1.08
CA MET A 48 -10.60 10.73 -2.22
C MET A 48 -11.08 11.61 -3.39
N GLY A 49 -11.61 12.80 -3.11
CA GLY A 49 -12.13 13.69 -4.15
C GLY A 49 -11.07 14.53 -4.84
N PHE A 50 -9.97 14.88 -4.17
CA PHE A 50 -8.97 15.78 -4.71
C PHE A 50 -7.54 15.20 -4.68
N LEU A 51 -7.07 14.79 -3.50
CA LEU A 51 -5.66 14.37 -3.33
C LEU A 51 -5.33 13.08 -4.08
N ALA A 52 -6.18 12.06 -4.00
CA ALA A 52 -5.94 10.79 -4.67
C ALA A 52 -5.96 10.92 -6.21
N PRO A 53 -6.97 11.59 -6.84
CA PRO A 53 -6.95 11.82 -8.28
C PRO A 53 -5.69 12.55 -8.78
N ILE A 54 -5.27 13.62 -8.08
CA ILE A 54 -4.06 14.38 -8.46
C ILE A 54 -2.81 13.51 -8.36
N PHE A 55 -2.69 12.73 -7.28
CA PHE A 55 -1.57 11.82 -7.09
C PHE A 55 -1.49 10.77 -8.20
N PHE A 56 -2.60 10.10 -8.50
CA PHE A 56 -2.65 9.08 -9.55
C PHE A 56 -2.47 9.67 -10.95
N ALA A 57 -2.99 10.88 -11.21
CA ALA A 57 -2.73 11.59 -12.46
C ALA A 57 -1.24 11.91 -12.63
N GLY A 58 -0.57 12.41 -11.58
CA GLY A 58 0.86 12.68 -11.61
C GLY A 58 1.72 11.46 -11.89
N ILE A 59 1.39 10.31 -11.27
CA ILE A 59 2.06 9.04 -11.58
C ILE A 59 1.76 8.59 -13.01
N GLY A 60 0.51 8.75 -13.46
CA GLY A 60 0.10 8.38 -14.81
C GLY A 60 0.82 9.17 -15.90
N LEU A 61 1.16 10.44 -15.65
CA LEU A 61 1.94 11.27 -16.58
C LEU A 61 3.38 10.78 -16.75
N GLU A 62 4.00 10.30 -15.67
CA GLU A 62 5.37 9.78 -15.70
C GLU A 62 5.44 8.31 -16.15
N PHE A 63 4.33 7.59 -16.04
CA PHE A 63 4.24 6.21 -16.46
C PHE A 63 4.29 6.10 -17.98
N ASN A 64 5.27 5.36 -18.49
CA ASN A 64 5.40 5.14 -19.93
C ASN A 64 5.62 3.65 -20.24
N ILE A 65 4.57 2.98 -20.73
CA ILE A 65 4.64 1.56 -21.09
C ILE A 65 5.59 1.27 -22.26
N THR A 66 5.80 2.24 -23.17
CA THR A 66 6.72 2.09 -24.31
C THR A 66 8.19 2.11 -23.89
N SER A 67 8.49 2.61 -22.68
CA SER A 67 9.85 2.56 -22.12
C SER A 67 10.26 1.17 -21.64
N ILE A 68 9.31 0.23 -21.54
CA ILE A 68 9.57 -1.14 -21.13
C ILE A 68 10.06 -1.94 -22.33
N THR A 69 11.37 -2.10 -22.42
CA THR A 69 12.02 -2.82 -23.53
C THR A 69 12.30 -4.28 -23.17
N ASN A 70 12.53 -4.55 -21.89
CA ASN A 70 12.89 -5.88 -21.39
C ASN A 70 11.71 -6.62 -20.74
N LEU A 71 10.84 -7.20 -21.59
CA LEU A 71 9.70 -8.00 -21.14
C LEU A 71 10.07 -9.19 -20.22
N PRO A 72 11.19 -9.93 -20.43
CA PRO A 72 11.58 -11.02 -19.54
C PRO A 72 11.96 -10.53 -18.14
N LEU A 73 12.62 -9.37 -18.05
CA LEU A 73 13.00 -8.75 -16.78
C LEU A 73 11.77 -8.32 -15.99
N LEU A 74 10.80 -7.69 -16.67
CA LEU A 74 9.51 -7.33 -16.07
C LEU A 74 8.83 -8.58 -15.48
N LEU A 75 8.70 -9.65 -16.26
CA LEU A 75 8.06 -10.89 -15.80
C LEU A 75 8.79 -11.51 -14.61
N ALA A 76 10.13 -11.56 -14.64
CA ALA A 76 10.94 -12.09 -13.56
C ALA A 76 10.75 -11.27 -12.27
N VAL A 77 10.81 -9.94 -12.35
CA VAL A 77 10.64 -9.04 -11.19
C VAL A 77 9.24 -9.17 -10.59
N VAL A 78 8.21 -9.19 -11.45
CA VAL A 78 6.81 -9.35 -11.01
C VAL A 78 6.64 -10.68 -10.29
N LEU A 79 7.06 -11.79 -10.90
CA LEU A 79 6.89 -13.13 -10.34
C LEU A 79 7.65 -13.33 -9.03
N VAL A 80 8.94 -12.97 -9.02
CA VAL A 80 9.78 -13.09 -7.82
C VAL A 80 9.20 -12.24 -6.70
N SER A 81 8.86 -10.98 -6.97
CA SER A 81 8.34 -10.09 -5.93
C SER A 81 6.96 -10.54 -5.41
N TYR A 82 6.10 -11.09 -6.28
CA TYR A 82 4.80 -11.65 -5.88
C TYR A 82 4.97 -12.88 -4.97
N LEU A 83 5.83 -13.83 -5.38
CA LEU A 83 6.08 -15.06 -4.64
C LEU A 83 6.78 -14.78 -3.30
N SER A 84 7.84 -13.97 -3.31
CA SER A 84 8.59 -13.62 -2.11
C SER A 84 7.71 -12.96 -1.06
N LYS A 85 6.76 -12.09 -1.45
CA LYS A 85 5.85 -11.43 -0.50
C LYS A 85 4.81 -12.38 0.08
N ILE A 86 4.17 -13.20 -0.76
CA ILE A 86 3.15 -14.15 -0.28
C ILE A 86 3.81 -15.21 0.60
N LEU A 87 4.96 -15.74 0.18
CA LEU A 87 5.73 -16.72 0.96
C LEU A 87 6.24 -16.11 2.26
N GLY A 88 6.79 -14.90 2.23
CA GLY A 88 7.24 -14.19 3.43
C GLY A 88 6.11 -13.98 4.44
N GLY A 89 4.93 -13.53 3.97
CA GLY A 89 3.76 -13.37 4.82
C GLY A 89 3.19 -14.69 5.34
N TRP A 90 3.20 -15.75 4.53
CA TRP A 90 2.78 -17.09 4.95
C TRP A 90 3.74 -17.67 6.00
N LEU A 91 5.05 -17.59 5.77
CA LEU A 91 6.06 -18.03 6.73
C LEU A 91 5.96 -17.23 8.03
N GLY A 92 5.83 -15.91 7.95
CA GLY A 92 5.62 -15.06 9.12
C GLY A 92 4.39 -15.45 9.93
N GLY A 93 3.27 -15.72 9.25
CA GLY A 93 2.05 -16.22 9.91
C GLY A 93 2.25 -17.60 10.56
N ARG A 94 2.98 -18.50 9.90
CA ARG A 94 3.29 -19.83 10.44
C ARG A 94 4.19 -19.76 11.68
N LEU A 95 5.21 -18.91 11.65
CA LEU A 95 6.09 -18.66 12.80
C LEU A 95 5.33 -18.02 13.98
N ALA A 96 4.32 -17.22 13.69
CA ALA A 96 3.40 -16.67 14.70
C ALA A 96 2.37 -17.70 15.21
N GLY A 97 2.45 -18.98 14.81
CA GLY A 97 1.57 -20.04 15.26
C GLY A 97 0.20 -20.07 14.57
N LEU A 98 0.01 -19.32 13.49
CA LEU A 98 -1.27 -19.27 12.78
C LEU A 98 -1.46 -20.50 11.89
N ASN A 99 -2.73 -20.89 11.71
CA ASN A 99 -3.09 -21.97 10.80
C ASN A 99 -2.65 -21.62 9.36
N SER A 100 -2.29 -22.62 8.55
CA SER A 100 -1.76 -22.42 7.20
C SER A 100 -2.69 -21.59 6.31
N ARG A 101 -4.01 -21.79 6.44
CA ARG A 101 -5.03 -21.03 5.71
C ARG A 101 -5.05 -19.55 6.12
N VAL A 102 -4.93 -19.26 7.42
CA VAL A 102 -4.91 -17.89 7.96
C VAL A 102 -3.61 -17.19 7.56
N SER A 103 -2.49 -17.91 7.63
CA SER A 103 -1.18 -17.43 7.22
C SER A 103 -1.14 -17.08 5.73
N LEU A 104 -1.80 -17.88 4.89
CA LEU A 104 -1.90 -17.59 3.46
C LEU A 104 -2.76 -16.36 3.19
N THR A 105 -3.90 -16.23 3.86
CA THR A 105 -4.75 -15.04 3.77
C THR A 105 -4.00 -13.78 4.21
N LEU A 106 -3.18 -13.87 5.27
CA LEU A 106 -2.29 -12.79 5.68
C LEU A 106 -1.26 -12.46 4.61
N GLY A 107 -0.56 -13.45 4.05
CA GLY A 107 0.41 -13.23 2.98
C GLY A 107 -0.20 -12.60 1.72
N ILE A 108 -1.44 -12.98 1.36
CA ILE A 108 -2.19 -12.34 0.27
C ILE A 108 -2.55 -10.90 0.64
N GLY A 109 -3.01 -10.66 1.87
CA GLY A 109 -3.35 -9.31 2.35
C GLY A 109 -2.14 -8.36 2.35
N LEU A 110 -0.95 -8.87 2.68
CA LEU A 110 0.31 -8.12 2.66
C LEU A 110 0.83 -7.85 1.24
N ASN A 111 0.33 -8.55 0.22
CA ASN A 111 0.66 -8.29 -1.18
C ASN A 111 -0.03 -7.03 -1.70
N ALA A 112 -1.16 -6.61 -1.10
CA ALA A 112 -1.83 -5.37 -1.48
C ALA A 112 -0.85 -4.19 -1.39
N ARG A 113 -0.45 -3.67 -2.55
CA ARG A 113 0.44 -2.52 -2.60
C ARG A 113 -0.35 -1.24 -2.44
N GLY A 114 0.10 -0.46 -1.45
CA GLY A 114 -0.43 0.86 -1.18
C GLY A 114 0.21 1.93 -2.06
N ILE A 115 -0.41 3.10 -1.99
CA ILE A 115 0.07 4.40 -2.49
C ILE A 115 1.55 4.64 -2.13
N MET A 116 1.97 4.15 -0.97
CA MET A 116 3.32 4.30 -0.42
C MET A 116 4.46 3.86 -1.32
N GLU A 117 4.30 2.73 -2.01
CA GLU A 117 5.34 2.26 -2.91
C GLU A 117 5.51 3.20 -4.10
N LEU A 118 4.40 3.68 -4.65
CA LEU A 118 4.39 4.60 -5.77
C LEU A 118 5.01 5.95 -5.38
N VAL A 119 4.78 6.41 -4.15
CA VAL A 119 5.44 7.62 -3.60
C VAL A 119 6.95 7.43 -3.59
N ILE A 120 7.46 6.33 -3.02
CA ILE A 120 8.90 6.08 -2.93
C ILE A 120 9.52 5.94 -4.33
N ALA A 121 8.85 5.22 -5.24
CA ALA A 121 9.30 5.07 -6.61
C ALA A 121 9.36 6.43 -7.33
N ASN A 122 8.36 7.31 -7.14
CA ASN A 122 8.36 8.63 -7.73
C ASN A 122 9.50 9.51 -7.18
N ILE A 123 9.75 9.46 -5.86
CA ILE A 123 10.88 10.17 -5.24
C ILE A 123 12.21 9.67 -5.81
N ALA A 124 12.40 8.35 -5.89
CA ALA A 124 13.62 7.76 -6.45
C ALA A 124 13.82 8.14 -7.93
N TYR A 125 12.74 8.19 -8.71
CA TYR A 125 12.77 8.60 -10.10
C TYR A 125 13.15 10.09 -10.24
N LYS A 126 12.52 10.97 -9.44
CA LYS A 126 12.85 12.40 -9.40
C LYS A 126 14.26 12.68 -8.90
N ALA A 127 14.79 11.83 -8.02
CA ALA A 127 16.18 11.88 -7.57
C ALA A 127 17.18 11.30 -8.59
N GLY A 128 16.72 10.76 -9.72
CA GLY A 128 17.57 10.15 -10.75
C GLY A 128 18.17 8.80 -10.34
N LEU A 129 17.68 8.16 -9.27
CA LEU A 129 18.17 6.87 -8.79
C LEU A 129 17.65 5.70 -9.63
N ILE A 130 16.50 5.86 -10.26
CA ILE A 130 15.90 4.87 -11.16
C ILE A 130 15.53 5.52 -12.50
N ASN A 131 15.61 4.76 -13.58
CA ASN A 131 15.23 5.22 -14.91
C ASN A 131 13.70 5.06 -15.14
N THR A 132 13.22 5.61 -16.25
CA THR A 132 11.79 5.56 -16.63
C THR A 132 11.29 4.13 -16.83
N GLU A 133 12.14 3.21 -17.30
CA GLU A 133 11.80 1.80 -17.46
C GLU A 133 11.49 1.14 -16.11
N ILE A 134 12.39 1.26 -15.12
CA ILE A 134 12.19 0.70 -13.77
C ILE A 134 11.00 1.36 -13.09
N PHE A 135 10.85 2.68 -13.20
CA PHE A 135 9.67 3.38 -12.66
C PHE A 135 8.37 2.81 -13.24
N SER A 136 8.30 2.66 -14.58
CA SER A 136 7.12 2.13 -15.26
C SER A 136 6.85 0.66 -14.88
N ILE A 137 7.89 -0.16 -14.74
CA ILE A 137 7.78 -1.54 -14.25
C ILE A 137 7.19 -1.58 -12.84
N LEU A 138 7.68 -0.74 -11.91
CA LEU A 138 7.19 -0.70 -10.54
C LEU A 138 5.73 -0.23 -10.45
N VAL A 139 5.36 0.79 -11.23
CA VAL A 139 3.98 1.27 -11.33
C VAL A 139 3.05 0.18 -11.85
N LEU A 140 3.42 -0.45 -12.99
CA LEU A 140 2.63 -1.52 -13.60
C LEU A 140 2.48 -2.71 -12.66
N MET A 141 3.58 -3.13 -12.03
CA MET A 141 3.56 -4.20 -11.04
C MET A 141 2.63 -3.83 -9.87
N GLY A 142 2.74 -2.62 -9.32
CA GLY A 142 1.87 -2.12 -8.25
C GLY A 142 0.39 -2.23 -8.61
N ILE A 143 -0.01 -1.68 -9.76
CA ILE A 143 -1.39 -1.74 -10.26
C ILE A 143 -1.87 -3.19 -10.40
N LEU A 144 -1.09 -4.06 -11.05
CA LEU A 144 -1.44 -5.47 -11.24
C LEU A 144 -1.61 -6.20 -9.90
N THR A 145 -0.70 -5.97 -8.95
CA THR A 145 -0.81 -6.59 -7.62
C THR A 145 -2.01 -6.10 -6.83
N THR A 146 -2.30 -4.79 -6.88
CA THR A 146 -3.41 -4.19 -6.14
C THR A 146 -4.76 -4.60 -6.70
N LEU A 147 -4.88 -4.81 -8.02
CA LEU A 147 -6.09 -5.32 -8.64
C LEU A 147 -6.30 -6.82 -8.39
N THR A 148 -5.22 -7.62 -8.37
CA THR A 148 -5.31 -9.07 -8.14
C THR A 148 -5.56 -9.44 -6.68
N THR A 149 -5.03 -8.66 -5.73
CA THR A 149 -5.14 -8.95 -4.29
C THR A 149 -6.59 -9.11 -3.80
N PRO A 150 -7.55 -8.19 -4.05
CA PRO A 150 -8.92 -8.35 -3.55
C PRO A 150 -9.63 -9.59 -4.11
N LEU A 151 -9.33 -9.98 -5.36
CA LEU A 151 -9.86 -11.20 -5.97
C LEU A 151 -9.33 -12.45 -5.26
N MET A 152 -8.02 -12.50 -5.02
CA MET A 152 -7.37 -13.59 -4.28
C MET A 152 -7.85 -13.66 -2.83
N LEU A 153 -8.00 -12.49 -2.20
CA LEU A 153 -8.43 -12.38 -0.80
C LEU A 153 -9.87 -12.84 -0.62
N LYS A 154 -10.78 -12.50 -1.55
CA LYS A 154 -12.16 -13.02 -1.56
C LYS A 154 -12.19 -14.55 -1.64
N GLY A 155 -11.34 -15.15 -2.47
CA GLY A 155 -11.18 -16.60 -2.57
C GLY A 155 -10.61 -17.23 -1.29
N ALA A 156 -9.60 -16.59 -0.69
CA ALA A 156 -8.97 -17.04 0.55
C ALA A 156 -9.93 -16.99 1.74
N PHE A 157 -10.73 -15.92 1.87
CA PHE A 157 -11.77 -15.80 2.89
C PHE A 157 -12.87 -16.85 2.72
N LYS A 158 -13.28 -17.17 1.49
CA LYS A 158 -14.24 -18.26 1.25
C LYS A 158 -13.70 -19.59 1.80
N ARG A 159 -12.43 -19.90 1.59
CA ARG A 159 -11.77 -21.12 2.10
C ARG A 159 -11.57 -21.14 3.62
N LEU A 160 -11.57 -19.98 4.28
CA LEU A 160 -11.54 -19.86 5.74
C LEU A 160 -12.91 -20.10 6.38
N LYS A 161 -14.02 -19.73 5.71
CA LYS A 161 -15.39 -19.97 6.20
C LYS A 161 -15.90 -21.40 6.01
N THR A 162 -15.25 -22.21 5.18
CA THR A 162 -15.72 -23.57 4.80
C THR A 162 -14.92 -24.69 5.51
N GLY A 163 -14.24 -24.41 6.61
CA GLY A 163 -13.57 -25.40 7.44
C GLY A 163 -13.71 -25.05 8.91
#